data_AF-A0A7C3IN11-F1
#
_entry.id   AF-A0A7C3IN11-F1
#
_cell.length_a   1.000
_cell.length_b   1.000
_cell.length_c   1.000
_cell.angle_alpha   90.00
_cell.angle_beta   90.00
_cell.angle_gamma   90.00
#
_symmetry.space_group_name_H-M   'P 1'
#
loop_
_entity.id
_entity.type
_entity.pdbx_description
1 polymer ?
#
loop_
_entity_poly.entity_id
_entity_poly.type
_entity_poly.pdbx_seq_one_letter_code
_entity_poly.pdbx_strand_id
1 'polypeptide(L)'
;MLSRPAVLIPLVIVLLLVLAGAIFVVVKNVGRVQVGPAPVSLAPIPTDTTMARPRRQLQRGIERLERRLAQYRQKLDSLTPAQDSLYRLCAEGLARLWNEFSAVEAAAGYDERKERFSRTRKHYVELRELVTDFVRAVDSTVSRTSLDSLDREFQRLIEEK
;
A
#
# COMPACT_ATOMS: atom_id res chain seq x y z
N MET A 1 -23.43 67.44 61.18
CA MET A 1 -23.43 66.70 59.90
C MET A 1 -23.58 67.69 58.76
N LEU A 2 -22.49 68.16 58.17
CA LEU A 2 -22.54 68.96 56.93
C LEU A 2 -21.94 68.12 55.81
N SER A 3 -22.81 67.52 55.02
CA SER A 3 -22.52 66.85 53.77
C SER A 3 -21.81 67.85 52.86
N ARG A 4 -20.51 67.66 52.58
CA ARG A 4 -19.73 68.49 51.65
C ARG A 4 -20.11 68.12 50.20
N PRO A 5 -20.96 68.88 49.49
CA PRO A 5 -21.36 68.56 48.11
C PRO A 5 -20.28 68.97 47.11
N ALA A 6 -19.35 69.84 47.53
CA ALA A 6 -18.38 70.51 46.66
C ALA A 6 -17.30 69.58 46.08
N VAL A 7 -17.04 68.43 46.72
CA VAL A 7 -15.99 67.48 46.27
C VAL A 7 -16.57 66.33 45.45
N LEU A 8 -17.87 66.02 45.61
CA LEU A 8 -18.53 64.93 44.88
C LEU A 8 -18.75 65.27 43.41
N ILE A 9 -19.14 66.51 43.11
CA ILE A 9 -19.42 66.97 41.74
C ILE A 9 -18.19 66.84 40.81
N PRO A 10 -16.98 67.35 41.15
CA PRO A 10 -15.82 67.19 40.28
C PRO A 10 -15.38 65.73 40.14
N LEU A 11 -15.55 64.92 41.18
CA LEU A 11 -15.18 63.51 41.16
C LEU A 11 -16.10 62.69 40.23
N VAL A 12 -17.41 62.98 40.23
CA VAL A 12 -18.37 62.38 39.29
C VAL A 12 -18.07 62.78 37.85
N ILE A 13 -17.68 64.04 37.60
CA ILE A 13 -17.31 64.52 36.26
C ILE A 13 -16.07 63.79 35.74
N VAL A 14 -15.03 63.63 36.58
CA VAL A 14 -13.82 62.89 36.20
C VAL A 14 -14.16 61.43 35.91
N LEU A 15 -15.00 60.80 36.72
CA LEU A 15 -15.43 59.41 36.50
C LEU A 15 -16.16 59.26 35.15
N LEU A 16 -17.06 60.20 34.83
CA LEU A 16 -17.79 60.20 33.55
C LEU A 16 -16.86 60.40 32.35
N LEU A 17 -15.84 61.26 32.47
CA LEU A 17 -14.84 61.45 31.42
C LEU A 17 -14.00 60.20 31.18
N VAL A 18 -13.58 59.52 32.26
CA VAL A 18 -12.85 58.24 32.15
C VAL A 18 -13.72 57.17 31.50
N LEU A 19 -15.00 57.09 31.89
CA LEU A 19 -15.96 56.14 31.31
C LEU A 19 -16.17 56.41 29.82
N ALA A 20 -16.38 57.67 29.43
CA ALA A 20 -16.54 58.08 28.04
C ALA A 20 -15.29 57.79 27.20
N GLY A 21 -14.10 58.05 27.75
CA GLY A 21 -12.82 57.72 27.11
C GLY A 21 -12.64 56.21 26.88
N ALA A 22 -12.98 55.39 27.88
CA ALA A 22 -12.91 53.93 27.77
C ALA A 22 -13.87 53.39 26.69
N ILE A 23 -15.11 53.88 26.66
CA ILE A 23 -16.10 53.52 25.63
C ILE A 23 -15.59 53.92 24.24
N PHE A 24 -15.04 55.13 24.08
CA PHE A 24 -14.50 55.59 22.82
C PHE A 24 -13.35 54.70 22.30
N VAL A 25 -12.44 54.28 23.18
CA VAL A 25 -11.33 53.37 22.83
C VAL A 25 -11.86 52.01 22.39
N VAL A 26 -12.86 51.47 23.08
CA VAL A 26 -13.49 50.18 22.72
C VAL A 26 -14.16 50.29 21.35
N VAL A 27 -15.01 51.31 21.13
CA VAL A 27 -15.72 51.50 19.84
C VAL A 27 -14.73 51.68 18.69
N LYS A 28 -13.68 52.48 18.89
CA LYS A 28 -12.65 52.71 17.86
C LYS A 28 -11.83 51.44 17.55
N ASN A 29 -11.61 50.57 18.52
CA ASN A 29 -10.85 49.34 18.33
C ASN A 29 -11.71 48.16 17.83
N VAL A 30 -13.01 48.13 18.12
CA VAL A 30 -13.92 47.08 17.64
C VAL A 30 -13.98 47.07 16.10
N GLY A 31 -13.92 48.24 15.45
CA GLY A 31 -13.87 48.34 13.98
C GLY A 31 -12.56 47.87 13.33
N ARG A 32 -11.49 47.64 14.11
CA ARG A 32 -10.18 47.22 13.59
C ARG A 32 -9.93 45.72 13.66
N VAL A 33 -10.75 44.97 14.39
CA VAL A 33 -10.59 43.53 14.51
C VAL A 33 -11.47 42.85 13.47
N GLN A 34 -10.95 42.75 12.25
CA GLN A 34 -11.50 41.80 11.27
C GLN A 34 -11.24 40.39 11.79
N VAL A 35 -12.26 39.80 12.43
CA VAL A 35 -12.31 38.36 12.68
C VAL A 35 -12.58 37.69 11.33
N GLY A 36 -11.55 37.63 10.49
CA GLY A 36 -11.59 36.83 9.27
C GLY A 36 -11.72 35.34 9.63
N PRO A 37 -12.42 34.53 8.81
CA PRO A 37 -12.54 33.10 9.07
C PRO A 37 -11.15 32.49 9.21
N ALA A 38 -10.91 31.82 10.33
CA ALA A 38 -9.67 31.10 10.56
C ALA A 38 -9.47 30.11 9.40
N PRO A 39 -8.30 30.11 8.72
CA PRO A 39 -8.06 29.17 7.64
C PRO A 39 -8.09 27.75 8.21
N VAL A 40 -9.07 26.96 7.80
CA VAL A 40 -9.13 25.53 8.11
C VAL A 40 -7.99 24.86 7.35
N SER A 41 -6.89 24.59 8.05
CA SER A 41 -5.79 23.80 7.52
C SER A 41 -6.26 22.35 7.39
N LEU A 42 -6.65 21.96 6.16
CA LEU A 42 -6.80 20.56 5.79
C LEU A 42 -5.41 19.94 5.69
N ALA A 43 -4.83 19.60 6.84
CA ALA A 43 -3.60 18.83 6.86
C ALA A 43 -3.86 17.48 6.18
N PRO A 44 -3.04 17.06 5.19
CA PRO A 44 -3.19 15.76 4.58
C PRO A 44 -3.05 14.69 5.67
N ILE A 45 -3.99 13.75 5.71
CA ILE A 45 -3.93 12.61 6.61
C ILE A 45 -2.60 11.89 6.34
N PRO A 46 -1.74 11.72 7.36
CA PRO A 46 -0.47 11.04 7.16
C PRO A 46 -0.72 9.65 6.59
N THR A 47 -0.03 9.32 5.50
CA THR A 47 -0.15 8.00 4.88
C THR A 47 0.29 6.96 5.89
N ASP A 48 -0.59 6.01 6.19
CA ASP A 48 -0.28 4.92 7.12
C ASP A 48 0.84 4.03 6.54
N THR A 49 2.05 4.20 7.06
CA THR A 49 3.27 3.51 6.59
C THR A 49 3.49 2.15 7.26
N THR A 50 2.66 1.77 8.24
CA THR A 50 2.85 0.56 9.06
C THR A 50 2.94 -0.73 8.23
N MET A 51 2.26 -0.77 7.07
CA MET A 51 2.26 -1.93 6.17
C MET A 51 3.15 -1.78 4.92
N ALA A 52 3.94 -0.70 4.79
CA ALA A 52 4.70 -0.44 3.57
C ALA A 52 5.74 -1.54 3.26
N ARG A 53 6.48 -1.99 4.27
CA ARG A 53 7.49 -3.05 4.12
C ARG A 53 6.89 -4.42 3.73
N PRO A 54 5.90 -4.97 4.45
CA PRO A 54 5.31 -6.26 4.09
C PRO A 54 4.63 -6.22 2.71
N ARG A 55 4.00 -5.10 2.32
CA ARG A 55 3.44 -4.91 0.97
C ARG A 55 4.50 -5.03 -0.12
N ARG A 56 5.61 -4.28 -0.01
CA ARG A 56 6.73 -4.36 -0.95
C ARG A 56 7.33 -5.76 -1.04
N GLN A 57 7.39 -6.48 0.08
CA GLN A 57 7.89 -7.86 0.10
C GLN A 57 6.94 -8.80 -0.65
N LEU A 58 5.63 -8.66 -0.46
CA LEU A 58 4.63 -9.43 -1.17
C LEU A 58 4.69 -9.16 -2.68
N GLN A 59 4.71 -7.89 -3.09
CA GLN A 59 4.86 -7.49 -4.49
C GLN A 59 6.07 -8.16 -5.16
N ARG A 60 7.26 -8.02 -4.53
CA ARG A 60 8.49 -8.66 -5.03
C ARG A 60 8.37 -10.18 -5.07
N GLY A 61 7.61 -10.77 -4.13
CA GLY A 61 7.32 -12.20 -4.10
C GLY A 61 6.49 -12.64 -5.32
N ILE A 62 5.44 -11.89 -5.66
CA ILE A 62 4.58 -12.13 -6.82
C ILE A 62 5.41 -12.02 -8.11
N GLU A 63 6.17 -10.94 -8.28
CA GLU A 63 7.05 -10.76 -9.43
C GLU A 63 8.07 -11.89 -9.59
N ARG A 64 8.62 -12.41 -8.48
CA ARG A 64 9.54 -13.55 -8.52
C ARG A 64 8.85 -14.83 -8.98
N LEU A 65 7.61 -15.09 -8.57
CA LEU A 65 6.85 -16.24 -9.03
C LEU A 65 6.56 -16.14 -10.53
N GLU A 66 6.15 -14.96 -10.99
CA GLU A 66 5.89 -14.68 -12.39
C GLU A 66 7.13 -14.89 -13.27
N ARG A 67 8.27 -14.30 -12.86
CA ARG A 67 9.55 -14.51 -13.56
C ARG A 67 9.95 -15.98 -13.58
N ARG A 68 9.78 -16.69 -12.46
CA ARG A 68 10.12 -18.12 -12.38
C ARG A 68 9.24 -18.95 -13.30
N LEU A 69 7.93 -18.68 -13.35
CA LEU A 69 7.01 -19.37 -14.24
C LEU A 69 7.40 -19.15 -15.71
N ALA A 70 7.68 -17.89 -16.09
CA ALA A 70 8.10 -17.53 -17.44
C ALA A 70 9.43 -18.20 -17.84
N GLN A 71 10.43 -18.19 -16.95
CA GLN A 71 11.73 -18.84 -17.18
C GLN A 71 11.58 -20.33 -17.48
N TYR A 72 10.78 -21.05 -16.68
CA TYR A 72 10.61 -22.50 -16.86
C TYR A 72 9.72 -22.83 -18.06
N ARG A 73 8.75 -21.98 -18.38
CA ARG A 73 7.97 -22.11 -19.63
C ARG A 73 8.86 -22.01 -20.87
N GLN A 74 9.88 -21.15 -20.83
CA GLN A 74 10.83 -20.95 -21.94
C GLN A 74 11.85 -22.09 -22.10
N LYS A 75 12.03 -22.96 -21.10
CA LYS A 75 12.94 -24.12 -21.20
C LYS A 75 12.46 -25.20 -22.16
N LEU A 76 11.17 -25.20 -22.51
CA LEU A 76 10.54 -26.22 -23.35
C LEU A 76 9.88 -25.54 -24.56
N ASP A 77 10.16 -26.07 -25.76
CA ASP A 77 9.51 -25.61 -26.99
C ASP A 77 8.02 -25.92 -26.98
N SER A 78 7.65 -27.10 -26.47
CA SER A 78 6.26 -27.54 -26.30
C SER A 78 6.03 -28.14 -24.91
N LEU A 79 4.83 -27.93 -24.37
CA LEU A 79 4.40 -28.49 -23.10
C LEU A 79 3.58 -29.75 -23.33
N THR A 80 3.77 -30.76 -22.49
CA THR A 80 2.81 -31.87 -22.41
C THR A 80 1.45 -31.37 -21.91
N PRO A 81 0.33 -32.06 -22.19
CA PRO A 81 -0.99 -31.63 -21.72
C PRO A 81 -1.09 -31.40 -20.20
N ALA A 82 -0.41 -32.23 -19.41
CA ALA A 82 -0.35 -32.08 -17.96
C ALA A 82 0.42 -30.81 -17.54
N GLN A 83 1.55 -30.52 -18.19
CA GLN A 83 2.32 -29.30 -17.94
C GLN A 83 1.58 -28.04 -18.41
N ASP A 84 0.87 -28.09 -19.54
CA ASP A 84 0.06 -26.97 -20.01
C ASP A 84 -1.08 -26.67 -19.04
N SER A 85 -1.76 -27.71 -18.53
CA SER A 85 -2.78 -27.55 -17.50
C SER A 85 -2.22 -26.90 -16.22
N LEU A 86 -1.08 -27.37 -15.72
CA LEU A 86 -0.40 -26.76 -14.57
C LEU A 86 0.04 -25.32 -14.84
N TYR A 87 0.56 -25.05 -16.03
CA TYR A 87 0.97 -23.70 -16.43
C TYR A 87 -0.21 -22.74 -16.44
N ARG A 88 -1.36 -23.15 -17.02
CA ARG A 88 -2.59 -22.35 -17.02
C ARG A 88 -3.09 -22.06 -15.60
N LEU A 89 -3.12 -23.08 -14.74
CA LEU A 89 -3.48 -22.90 -13.32
C LEU A 89 -2.55 -21.91 -12.61
N CYS A 90 -1.24 -21.98 -12.89
CA CYS A 90 -0.28 -21.02 -12.34
C CYS A 90 -0.51 -19.61 -12.88
N ALA A 91 -0.77 -19.45 -14.18
CA ALA A 91 -1.00 -18.16 -14.83
C ALA A 91 -2.30 -17.49 -14.33
N GLU A 92 -3.38 -18.26 -14.24
CA GLU A 92 -4.66 -17.80 -13.66
C GLU A 92 -4.50 -17.44 -12.18
N GLY A 93 -3.78 -18.27 -11.42
CA GLY A 93 -3.45 -17.99 -10.03
C GLY A 93 -2.64 -16.70 -9.85
N LEU A 94 -1.67 -16.43 -10.73
CA LEU A 94 -0.89 -15.18 -10.72
C LEU A 94 -1.76 -13.96 -11.03
N ALA A 95 -2.62 -14.05 -12.05
CA ALA A 95 -3.54 -12.97 -12.40
C ALA A 95 -4.49 -12.65 -11.24
N ARG A 96 -5.04 -13.69 -10.60
CA ARG A 96 -5.85 -13.54 -9.39
C ARG A 96 -5.08 -12.90 -8.25
N LEU A 97 -3.83 -13.31 -8.03
CA LEU A 97 -2.99 -12.78 -6.96
C LEU A 97 -2.66 -11.30 -7.17
N TRP A 98 -2.44 -10.87 -8.41
CA TRP A 98 -2.28 -9.46 -8.77
C TRP A 98 -3.55 -8.64 -8.51
N ASN A 99 -4.73 -9.19 -8.82
CA ASN A 99 -6.01 -8.55 -8.51
C ASN A 99 -6.26 -8.43 -7.00
N GLU A 100 -5.88 -9.43 -6.22
CA GLU A 100 -5.99 -9.36 -4.76
C GLU A 100 -4.97 -8.37 -4.17
N PHE A 101 -3.75 -8.31 -4.72
CA PHE A 101 -2.75 -7.35 -4.31
C PHE A 101 -3.16 -5.91 -4.62
N SER A 102 -3.77 -5.64 -5.78
CA SER A 102 -4.28 -4.30 -6.10
C SER A 102 -5.39 -3.87 -5.13
N ALA A 103 -6.23 -4.82 -4.68
CA ALA A 103 -7.22 -4.57 -3.65
C ALA A 103 -6.60 -4.25 -2.27
N VAL A 104 -5.43 -4.81 -1.94
CA VAL A 104 -4.65 -4.43 -0.75
C VAL A 104 -4.12 -3.00 -0.87
N GLU A 105 -3.63 -2.62 -2.06
CA GLU A 105 -3.11 -1.28 -2.32
C GLU A 105 -4.21 -0.20 -2.26
N ALA A 106 -5.42 -0.54 -2.70
CA ALA A 106 -6.58 0.35 -2.70
C ALA A 106 -7.26 0.52 -1.32
N ALA A 107 -6.97 -0.35 -0.35
CA ALA A 107 -7.59 -0.29 0.97
C ALA A 107 -7.13 0.94 1.77
N ALA A 108 -8.08 1.75 2.23
CA ALA A 108 -7.81 2.99 2.96
C ALA A 108 -7.48 2.74 4.45
N GLY A 109 -8.19 1.81 5.10
CA GLY A 109 -8.03 1.51 6.53
C GLY A 109 -6.96 0.46 6.83
N TYR A 110 -6.31 0.59 7.99
CA TYR A 110 -5.29 -0.37 8.44
C TYR A 110 -5.86 -1.79 8.61
N ASP A 111 -6.98 -1.94 9.33
CA ASP A 111 -7.54 -3.26 9.66
C ASP A 111 -8.00 -4.00 8.40
N GLU A 112 -8.71 -3.30 7.50
CA GLU A 112 -9.12 -3.83 6.21
C GLU A 112 -7.90 -4.24 5.37
N ARG A 113 -6.88 -3.38 5.29
CA ARG A 113 -5.65 -3.67 4.56
C ARG A 113 -4.92 -4.89 5.13
N LYS A 114 -4.87 -5.02 6.46
CA LYS A 114 -4.25 -6.15 7.16
C LYS A 114 -4.97 -7.46 6.88
N GLU A 115 -6.30 -7.45 6.92
CA GLU A 115 -7.11 -8.62 6.59
C GLU A 115 -6.89 -9.06 5.13
N ARG A 116 -7.03 -8.13 4.19
CA ARG A 116 -6.79 -8.38 2.75
C ARG A 116 -5.38 -8.90 2.51
N PHE A 117 -4.36 -8.28 3.13
CA PHE A 117 -2.98 -8.72 3.03
C PHE A 117 -2.78 -10.15 3.54
N SER A 118 -3.39 -10.51 4.67
CA SER A 118 -3.32 -11.87 5.22
C SER A 118 -3.91 -12.89 4.25
N ARG A 119 -5.07 -12.57 3.65
CA ARG A 119 -5.72 -13.41 2.65
C ARG A 119 -4.87 -13.57 1.39
N THR A 120 -4.37 -12.47 0.82
CA THR A 120 -3.51 -12.50 -0.36
C THR A 120 -2.22 -13.28 -0.08
N ARG A 121 -1.65 -13.14 1.12
CA ARG A 121 -0.46 -13.89 1.53
C ARG A 121 -0.73 -15.40 1.58
N LYS A 122 -1.91 -15.83 2.02
CA LYS A 122 -2.29 -17.25 2.02
C LYS A 122 -2.32 -17.81 0.59
N HIS A 123 -3.02 -17.14 -0.32
CA HIS A 123 -3.07 -17.55 -1.72
C HIS A 123 -1.69 -17.49 -2.40
N TYR A 124 -0.82 -16.55 -2.02
CA TYR A 124 0.57 -16.52 -2.49
C TYR A 124 1.34 -17.80 -2.12
N VAL A 125 1.16 -18.31 -0.89
CA VAL A 125 1.84 -19.54 -0.44
C VAL A 125 1.34 -20.75 -1.24
N GLU A 126 0.02 -20.86 -1.42
CA GLU A 126 -0.60 -21.93 -2.22
C GLU A 126 -0.11 -21.89 -3.68
N LEU A 127 -0.09 -20.70 -4.29
CA LEU A 127 0.38 -20.53 -5.66
C LEU A 127 1.88 -20.84 -5.79
N ARG A 128 2.69 -20.52 -4.78
CA ARG A 128 4.12 -20.85 -4.77
C ARG A 128 4.34 -22.37 -4.83
N GLU A 129 3.51 -23.16 -4.18
CA GLU A 129 3.57 -24.62 -4.23
C GLU A 129 3.22 -25.12 -5.64
N LEU A 130 2.13 -24.62 -6.24
CA LEU A 130 1.76 -24.95 -7.62
C LEU A 130 2.87 -24.61 -8.64
N VAL A 131 3.49 -23.42 -8.52
CA VAL A 131 4.62 -23.05 -9.37
C VAL A 131 5.83 -23.98 -9.15
N THR A 132 6.03 -24.45 -7.92
CA THR A 132 7.09 -25.41 -7.60
C THR A 132 6.82 -26.77 -8.23
N ASP A 133 5.57 -27.21 -8.27
CA ASP A 133 5.17 -28.46 -8.92
C ASP A 133 5.31 -28.37 -10.45
N PHE A 134 4.93 -27.24 -11.05
CA PHE A 134 5.20 -26.99 -12.48
C PHE A 134 6.70 -27.04 -12.78
N VAL A 135 7.52 -26.37 -11.96
CA VAL A 135 8.99 -26.39 -12.09
C VAL A 135 9.54 -27.82 -12.05
N ARG A 136 9.11 -28.63 -11.09
CA ARG A 136 9.51 -30.04 -10.98
C ARG A 136 9.07 -30.85 -12.20
N ALA A 137 7.86 -30.64 -12.68
CA ALA A 137 7.36 -31.31 -13.88
C ALA A 137 8.19 -30.96 -15.12
N VAL A 138 8.61 -29.70 -15.26
CA VAL A 138 9.49 -29.26 -16.36
C VAL A 138 10.88 -29.88 -16.23
N ASP A 139 11.52 -29.78 -15.06
CA ASP A 139 12.89 -30.29 -14.86
C ASP A 139 12.96 -31.82 -15.07
N SER A 140 11.95 -32.57 -14.61
CA SER A 140 11.89 -34.02 -14.85
C SER A 140 11.86 -34.39 -16.33
N THR A 141 11.27 -33.54 -17.17
CA THR A 141 11.19 -33.74 -18.62
C THR A 141 12.53 -33.41 -19.28
N VAL A 142 13.14 -32.29 -18.90
CA VAL A 142 14.46 -31.88 -19.40
C VAL A 142 15.53 -32.94 -19.09
N SER A 143 15.56 -33.45 -17.85
CA SER A 143 16.49 -34.51 -17.45
C SER A 143 16.29 -35.79 -18.25
N ARG A 144 15.03 -36.21 -18.48
CA ARG A 144 14.74 -37.40 -19.29
C ARG A 144 15.20 -37.25 -20.73
N THR A 145 14.92 -36.13 -21.38
CA THR A 145 15.36 -35.87 -22.75
C THR A 145 16.89 -35.87 -22.88
N SER A 146 17.61 -35.35 -21.88
CA SER A 146 19.08 -35.37 -21.88
C SER A 146 19.68 -36.77 -21.72
N LEU A 147 19.04 -37.64 -20.93
CA LEU A 147 19.44 -39.04 -20.79
C LEU A 147 19.19 -39.80 -22.10
N ASP A 148 18.02 -39.60 -22.72
CA ASP A 148 17.67 -40.23 -23.99
C ASP A 148 18.63 -39.81 -25.13
N SER A 149 19.15 -38.56 -25.10
CA SER A 149 20.16 -38.13 -26.09
C SER A 149 21.53 -38.76 -25.85
N LEU A 150 21.94 -38.91 -24.59
CA LEU A 150 23.21 -39.55 -24.24
C LEU A 150 23.19 -41.04 -24.59
N ASP A 151 22.10 -41.74 -24.28
CA ASP A 151 21.97 -43.17 -24.61
C ASP A 151 22.05 -43.41 -26.13
N ARG A 152 21.47 -42.51 -26.94
CA ARG A 152 21.61 -42.57 -28.42
C ARG A 152 23.05 -42.34 -28.89
N GLU A 153 23.78 -41.43 -28.26
CA GLU A 153 25.20 -41.22 -28.58
C GLU A 153 26.06 -42.42 -28.19
N PHE A 154 25.80 -43.02 -27.01
CA PHE A 154 26.47 -44.25 -26.60
C PHE A 154 26.17 -45.41 -27.55
N GLN A 155 24.92 -45.57 -28.00
CA GLN A 155 24.55 -46.59 -28.98
C GLN A 155 25.27 -46.40 -30.32
N ARG A 156 25.35 -45.17 -30.83
CA ARG A 156 26.13 -44.86 -32.04
C ARG A 156 27.60 -45.25 -31.89
N LEU A 157 28.23 -44.91 -30.76
CA LEU A 157 29.63 -45.24 -30.50
C LEU A 157 29.90 -46.75 -30.38
N ILE A 158 28.90 -47.54 -29.99
CA ILE A 158 28.99 -49.00 -29.94
C ILE A 158 28.80 -49.60 -31.34
N GLU A 159 27.91 -49.05 -32.16
CA GLU A 159 27.65 -49.53 -33.53
C GLU A 159 28.72 -49.13 -34.56
N GLU A 160 29.50 -48.06 -34.31
CA GLU A 160 30.64 -47.66 -35.15
C GLU A 160 31.93 -48.47 -34.92
N LYS A 161 31.90 -49.48 -34.05
CA LYS A 161 33.01 -50.43 -33.81
C LYS A 161 32.72 -51.81 -34.37
#